data_AF-A0A379FU58-F1
#
_entry.id   AF-A0A379FU58-F1
#
_cell.length_a   1.000
_cell.length_b   1.000
_cell.length_c   1.000
_cell.angle_alpha   90.00
_cell.angle_beta   90.00
_cell.angle_gamma   90.00
#
_symmetry.space_group_name_H-M   'P 1'
#
loop_
_entity.id
_entity.type
_entity.pdbx_description
1 polymer ?
#
loop_
_entity_poly.entity_id
_entity_poly.type
_entity_poly.pdbx_seq_one_letter_code
_entity_poly.pdbx_strand_id
1 'polypeptide(L)'
;MMNKIVRVPEADRDPEQAKIIYGNINRLLTIADNALANQAYFSGAKFGIADIAIAPLFYPWHEIVTERPEFNNLERWYQQLTTRPAFQKIVMIPIK
;
A
#
# COMPACT_ATOMS: atom_id res chain seq x y z
N MET A 1 -9.16 10.22 -4.92
CA MET A 1 -9.17 8.81 -4.48
C MET A 1 -8.05 8.06 -5.16
N MET A 2 -7.50 7.01 -4.53
CA MET A 2 -6.31 6.25 -4.97
C MET A 2 -6.39 5.73 -6.41
N ASN A 3 -7.58 5.38 -6.90
CA ASN A 3 -7.77 4.92 -8.28
C ASN A 3 -7.32 5.94 -9.34
N LYS A 4 -7.32 7.24 -9.04
CA LYS A 4 -6.85 8.27 -10.01
C LYS A 4 -5.33 8.29 -10.17
N ILE A 5 -4.59 7.61 -9.31
CA ILE A 5 -3.15 7.40 -9.44
C ILE A 5 -2.89 6.00 -9.99
N VAL A 6 -3.59 4.98 -9.48
CA VAL A 6 -3.35 3.58 -9.84
C VAL A 6 -3.87 3.21 -11.24
N ARG A 7 -4.98 3.79 -11.70
CA ARG A 7 -5.66 3.39 -12.96
C ARG A 7 -5.50 4.40 -14.09
N VAL A 8 -4.81 5.51 -13.84
CA VAL A 8 -4.58 6.57 -14.84
C VAL A 8 -3.08 6.57 -15.17
N PRO A 9 -2.69 6.44 -16.45
CA PRO A 9 -1.30 6.56 -16.88
C PRO A 9 -0.68 7.87 -16.40
N GLU A 10 0.60 7.87 -16.07
CA GLU A 10 1.29 9.06 -15.52
C GLU A 10 1.13 10.31 -16.37
N ALA A 11 1.22 10.15 -17.70
CA ALA A 11 1.09 11.24 -18.67
C ALA A 11 -0.31 11.89 -18.67
N ASP A 12 -1.34 11.18 -18.20
CA ASP A 12 -2.73 11.62 -18.25
C ASP A 12 -3.25 12.09 -16.88
N ARG A 13 -2.39 12.11 -15.84
CA ARG A 13 -2.79 12.54 -14.49
C ARG A 13 -2.84 14.08 -14.43
N ASP A 14 -3.95 14.60 -13.89
CA ASP A 14 -4.01 16.01 -13.47
C ASP A 14 -2.96 16.26 -12.37
N PRO A 15 -1.98 17.17 -12.58
CA PRO A 15 -0.86 17.34 -11.68
C PRO A 15 -1.26 17.88 -10.30
N GLU A 16 -2.21 18.80 -10.23
CA GLU A 16 -2.67 19.39 -8.96
C GLU A 16 -3.48 18.37 -8.16
N GLN A 17 -4.35 17.64 -8.84
CA GLN A 17 -5.11 16.57 -8.21
C GLN A 17 -4.20 15.43 -7.77
N ALA A 18 -3.18 15.08 -8.55
CA ALA A 18 -2.22 14.04 -8.21
C ALA A 18 -1.45 14.41 -6.94
N LYS A 19 -0.95 15.65 -6.85
CA LYS A 19 -0.25 16.16 -5.66
C LYS A 19 -1.10 16.05 -4.39
N ILE A 20 -2.38 16.43 -4.46
CA ILE A 20 -3.31 16.31 -3.32
C ILE A 20 -3.52 14.84 -2.93
N ILE A 21 -3.66 13.94 -3.91
CA ILE A 21 -3.87 12.52 -3.64
C ILE A 21 -2.62 11.89 -3.02
N TYR A 22 -1.43 12.18 -3.54
CA TYR A 22 -0.16 11.72 -2.96
C TYR A 22 0.00 12.20 -1.52
N GLY A 23 -0.23 13.49 -1.25
CA GLY A 23 -0.16 14.02 0.12
C GLY A 23 -1.09 13.28 1.09
N ASN A 24 -2.32 12.99 0.66
CA ASN A 24 -3.27 12.24 1.47
C ASN A 24 -2.86 10.78 1.70
N ILE A 25 -2.38 10.08 0.66
CA ILE A 25 -1.93 8.70 0.78
C ILE A 25 -0.71 8.63 1.70
N ASN A 26 0.28 9.50 1.50
CA ASN A 26 1.47 9.55 2.35
C ASN A 26 1.11 9.75 3.82
N ARG A 27 0.19 10.68 4.14
CA ARG A 27 -0.30 10.87 5.51
C ARG A 27 -0.92 9.61 6.11
N LEU A 28 -1.72 8.88 5.34
CA LEU A 28 -2.35 7.64 5.81
C LEU A 28 -1.33 6.51 5.99
N LEU A 29 -0.37 6.39 5.08
CA LEU A 29 0.70 5.40 5.16
C LEU A 29 1.67 5.69 6.31
N THR A 30 1.94 6.96 6.64
CA THR A 30 2.69 7.30 7.86
C THR A 30 1.99 6.78 9.12
N ILE A 31 0.67 6.92 9.22
CA ILE A 31 -0.09 6.38 10.36
C ILE A 31 0.01 4.85 10.40
N ALA A 32 -0.11 4.20 9.24
CA ALA A 32 -0.04 2.75 9.12
C ALA A 32 1.36 2.22 9.46
N ASP A 33 2.43 2.88 9.00
CA ASP A 33 3.82 2.54 9.30
C ASP A 33 4.09 2.66 10.81
N ASN A 34 3.67 3.77 11.42
CA ASN A 34 3.81 4.00 12.86
C ASN A 34 3.07 2.94 13.69
N ALA A 35 1.89 2.52 13.26
CA ALA A 35 1.16 1.44 13.93
C ALA A 35 1.97 0.13 13.88
N LEU A 36 2.57 -0.20 12.74
CA LEU A 36 3.39 -1.40 12.54
C LEU A 36 4.78 -1.33 13.21
N ALA A 37 5.18 -0.19 13.78
CA ALA A 37 6.42 -0.09 14.55
C ALA A 37 6.40 -1.00 15.80
N ASN A 38 5.21 -1.21 16.39
CA ASN A 38 5.05 -1.94 17.66
C ASN A 38 4.39 -3.32 17.50
N GLN A 39 4.02 -3.71 16.28
CA GLN A 39 3.32 -4.98 16.01
C GLN A 39 3.69 -5.54 14.64
N ALA A 40 3.67 -6.87 14.51
CA ALA A 40 4.06 -7.55 13.28
C ALA A 40 3.04 -7.35 12.15
N TYR A 41 1.75 -7.30 12.50
CA TYR A 41 0.59 -7.24 11.62
C TYR A 41 -0.38 -6.17 12.09
N PHE A 42 -1.25 -5.65 11.23
CA PHE A 42 -2.34 -4.76 11.66
C PHE A 42 -3.33 -5.43 12.61
N SER A 43 -3.43 -6.76 12.53
CA SER A 43 -4.22 -7.56 13.48
C SER A 43 -3.48 -7.89 14.79
N GLY A 44 -2.29 -7.32 15.01
CA GLY A 44 -1.48 -7.49 16.22
C GLY A 44 -0.32 -8.48 16.02
N ALA A 45 -0.18 -9.45 16.93
CA ALA A 45 0.93 -10.41 16.91
C ALA A 45 0.85 -11.45 15.78
N LYS A 46 -0.33 -11.66 15.20
CA LYS A 46 -0.58 -12.65 14.14
C LYS A 46 -1.34 -11.99 12.99
N PHE A 47 -1.11 -12.50 11.78
CA PHE A 47 -1.86 -12.12 10.58
C PHE A 47 -3.36 -12.34 10.78
N GLY A 48 -4.18 -11.39 10.34
CA GLY A 48 -5.63 -11.50 10.46
C GLY A 48 -6.40 -10.58 9.53
N ILE A 49 -7.66 -10.32 9.90
CA ILE A 49 -8.63 -9.63 9.04
C ILE A 49 -8.24 -8.18 8.69
N ALA A 50 -7.55 -7.48 9.59
CA ALA A 50 -7.12 -6.11 9.32
C ALA A 50 -6.05 -6.08 8.21
N ASP A 51 -5.15 -7.06 8.21
CA ASP A 51 -4.13 -7.22 7.16
C ASP A 51 -4.76 -7.56 5.81
N ILE A 52 -5.75 -8.45 5.81
CA ILE A 52 -6.51 -8.84 4.62
C ILE A 52 -7.24 -7.62 4.03
N ALA A 53 -7.75 -6.72 4.86
CA ALA A 53 -8.44 -5.52 4.40
C ALA A 53 -7.49 -4.48 3.80
N ILE A 54 -6.31 -4.29 4.39
CA ILE A 54 -5.36 -3.23 4.00
C ILE A 54 -4.49 -3.64 2.81
N ALA A 55 -4.04 -4.90 2.76
CA ALA A 55 -3.06 -5.33 1.77
C ALA A 55 -3.48 -5.17 0.30
N PRO A 56 -4.75 -5.42 -0.09
CA PRO A 56 -5.22 -5.15 -1.45
C PRO A 56 -5.25 -3.66 -1.83
N LEU A 57 -5.26 -2.75 -0.85
CA LEU A 57 -5.18 -1.31 -1.09
C LEU A 57 -3.72 -0.86 -1.22
N PHE A 58 -2.81 -1.46 -0.44
CA PHE A 58 -1.39 -1.14 -0.46
C PHE A 58 -0.70 -1.64 -1.73
N TYR A 59 -0.98 -2.87 -2.17
CA TYR A 59 -0.30 -3.51 -3.32
C TYR A 59 -0.30 -2.63 -4.59
N PRO A 60 -1.44 -2.14 -5.12
CA PRO A 60 -1.43 -1.39 -6.36
C PRO A 60 -0.70 -0.04 -6.25
N TRP A 61 -0.76 0.60 -5.09
CA TRP A 61 -0.01 1.83 -4.83
C TRP A 61 1.49 1.55 -4.78
N HIS A 62 1.89 0.47 -4.10
CA HIS A 62 3.28 0.05 -3.98
C HIS A 62 3.91 -0.30 -5.34
N GLU A 63 3.15 -0.92 -6.26
CA GLU A 63 3.69 -1.28 -7.58
C GLU A 63 3.82 -0.10 -8.54
N ILE A 64 2.95 0.92 -8.44
CA ILE A 64 2.88 2.00 -9.44
C ILE A 64 3.64 3.25 -9.01
N VAL A 65 3.64 3.57 -7.70
CA VAL A 65 4.19 4.85 -7.22
C VAL A 65 5.67 4.69 -6.90
N THR A 66 6.54 5.07 -7.82
CA THR A 66 8.00 4.90 -7.68
C THR A 66 8.63 5.93 -6.74
N GLU A 67 8.14 7.17 -6.74
CA GLU A 67 8.60 8.24 -5.85
C GLU A 67 7.72 8.32 -4.60
N ARG A 68 8.24 7.81 -3.48
CA ARG A 68 7.54 7.79 -2.18
C ARG A 68 8.51 7.90 -1.01
N PRO A 69 8.05 8.38 0.17
CA PRO A 69 8.83 8.28 1.40
C PRO A 69 9.15 6.83 1.75
N GLU A 70 10.21 6.63 2.53
CA GLU A 70 10.51 5.32 3.12
C GLU A 70 9.53 4.99 4.25
N PHE A 71 8.90 3.82 4.16
CA PHE A 71 8.00 3.28 5.17
C PHE A 71 8.49 1.90 5.60
N ASN A 72 9.52 1.86 6.45
CA ASN A 72 10.26 0.64 6.79
C ASN A 72 9.38 -0.46 7.43
N ASN A 73 8.41 -0.09 8.26
CA ASN A 73 7.55 -1.05 8.95
C ASN A 73 6.48 -1.60 8.01
N LEU A 74 5.92 -0.75 7.15
CA LEU A 74 5.04 -1.15 6.07
C LEU A 74 5.75 -2.07 5.08
N GLU A 75 6.99 -1.77 4.71
CA GLU A 75 7.78 -2.59 3.80
C GLU A 75 8.04 -3.98 4.40
N ARG A 76 8.49 -4.03 5.66
CA ARG A 76 8.66 -5.28 6.42
C ARG A 76 7.36 -6.09 6.48
N TRP A 77 6.22 -5.44 6.70
CA TRP A 77 4.91 -6.10 6.71
C TRP A 77 4.54 -6.63 5.32
N TYR A 78 4.69 -5.82 4.27
CA TYR A 78 4.38 -6.18 2.90
C TYR A 78 5.23 -7.36 2.42
N GLN A 79 6.53 -7.37 2.71
CA GLN A 79 7.42 -8.49 2.40
C GLN A 79 7.00 -9.80 3.09
N GLN A 80 6.50 -9.75 4.32
CA GLN A 80 5.93 -10.96 4.94
C GLN A 80 4.70 -11.46 4.18
N LEU A 81 3.84 -10.55 3.69
CA LEU A 81 2.66 -10.93 2.91
C LEU A 81 3.01 -11.50 1.54
N THR A 82 4.04 -10.98 0.88
CA THR A 82 4.46 -11.47 -0.46
C THR A 82 4.95 -12.92 -0.43
N THR A 83 5.34 -13.46 0.73
CA THR A 83 5.68 -14.89 0.89
C THR A 83 4.46 -15.83 0.95
N ARG A 84 3.23 -15.30 1.11
CA ARG A 84 2.04 -16.11 1.33
C ARG A 84 1.43 -16.55 0.00
N PRO A 85 1.24 -17.85 -0.28
CA PRO A 85 0.71 -18.32 -1.56
C PRO A 85 -0.67 -17.75 -1.91
N ALA A 86 -1.55 -17.57 -0.92
CA ALA A 86 -2.87 -16.96 -1.13
C ALA A 86 -2.77 -15.48 -1.52
N PHE A 87 -1.82 -14.74 -0.93
CA PHE A 87 -1.61 -13.33 -1.25
C PHE A 87 -1.06 -13.17 -2.67
N GLN A 88 -0.06 -13.97 -3.03
CA GLN A 88 0.49 -14.04 -4.39
C GLN A 88 -0.60 -14.32 -5.43
N LYS A 89 -1.45 -15.33 -5.16
CA LYS A 89 -2.50 -15.76 -6.10
C LYS A 89 -3.64 -14.75 -6.26
N ILE A 90 -4.03 -14.08 -5.18
CA ILE A 90 -5.29 -13.31 -5.13
C ILE A 90 -5.04 -11.81 -5.25
N VAL A 91 -3.96 -11.30 -4.66
CA VAL A 91 -3.69 -9.86 -4.56
C VAL A 91 -2.60 -9.42 -5.54
N MET A 92 -1.50 -10.18 -5.65
CA MET A 92 -0.37 -9.84 -6.52
C MET A 92 -0.62 -10.18 -8.00
N ILE A 93 -1.77 -9.73 -8.51
CA ILE A 93 -2.17 -9.89 -9.90
C ILE A 93 -1.82 -8.64 -10.71
N PRO A 94 -1.56 -8.74 -12.03
CA PRO A 94 -1.19 -7.59 -12.84
C PRO A 94 -2.15 -6.40 -12.69
N ILE A 95 -1.59 -5.23 -12.36
CA ILE A 95 -2.35 -3.99 -12.31
C ILE A 95 -2.47 -3.45 -13.74
N LYS A 96 -3.70 -3.50 -14.25
CA LYS A 96 -4.10 -2.86 -15.52
C LYS A 96 -4.49 -1.41 -15.32
#